data_AF-A0A2S0JKY7-F1
#
_entry.id   AF-A0A2S0JKY7-F1
#
_cell.length_a   1.000
_cell.length_b   1.000
_cell.length_c   1.000
_cell.angle_alpha   90.00
_cell.angle_beta   90.00
_cell.angle_gamma   90.00
#
_symmetry.space_group_name_H-M   'P 1'
#
loop_
_entity.id
_entity.type
_entity.pdbx_description
1 polymer ?
#
loop_
_entity_poly.entity_id
_entity_poly.type
_entity_poly.pdbx_seq_one_letter_code
_entity_poly.pdbx_strand_id
1 'polypeptide(L)'
;MTGNITTIISKVNKACDDLDFVSARVLIETNLLKLSEAKHYRLLNSNGRVLIKHILADSKKEESTNKLTRNDLLTIKRINEYCSNFDISMLKRTLKSSFDLVQRDDVLPLLNTDAKIILDNMGALLGVHQLQ
;
A
#
# COMPACT_ATOMS: atom_id res chain seq x y z
N MET A 1 -10.22 -19.65 -23.86
CA MET A 1 -11.68 -19.86 -23.82
C MET A 1 -12.34 -18.61 -23.25
N THR A 2 -12.91 -17.76 -24.09
CA THR A 2 -13.66 -16.56 -23.69
C THR A 2 -15.03 -16.99 -23.16
N GLY A 3 -15.09 -17.37 -21.88
CA GLY A 3 -16.36 -17.61 -21.21
C GLY A 3 -17.23 -16.35 -21.28
N ASN A 4 -18.50 -16.52 -21.66
CA ASN A 4 -19.47 -15.42 -21.69
C ASN A 4 -19.52 -14.77 -20.30
N ILE A 5 -19.36 -13.44 -20.25
CA ILE A 5 -19.29 -12.67 -18.99
C ILE A 5 -20.52 -12.93 -18.10
N THR A 6 -21.68 -13.17 -18.70
CA THR A 6 -22.91 -13.52 -17.98
C THR A 6 -22.75 -14.83 -17.21
N THR A 7 -22.12 -15.84 -17.79
CA THR A 7 -21.84 -17.12 -17.12
C THR A 7 -20.86 -16.93 -15.95
N ILE A 8 -19.89 -16.03 -16.09
CA ILE A 8 -18.94 -15.72 -15.02
C ILE A 8 -19.67 -15.05 -13.85
N ILE A 9 -20.54 -14.08 -14.13
CA ILE A 9 -21.36 -13.41 -13.12
C ILE A 9 -22.24 -14.42 -12.38
N SER A 10 -22.90 -15.34 -13.09
CA SER A 10 -23.70 -16.40 -12.45
C SER A 10 -22.87 -17.31 -11.54
N LYS A 11 -21.65 -17.67 -11.95
CA LYS A 11 -20.74 -18.50 -11.14
C LYS A 11 -20.25 -17.77 -9.89
N VAL A 12 -19.90 -16.48 -10.02
CA VAL A 12 -19.48 -15.65 -8.89
C VAL A 12 -20.62 -15.50 -7.90
N ASN A 13 -21.83 -15.17 -8.37
CA ASN A 13 -23.00 -15.04 -7.50
C ASN A 13 -23.27 -16.35 -6.75
N LYS A 14 -23.30 -17.47 -7.47
CA LYS A 14 -23.51 -18.79 -6.86
C LYS A 14 -22.45 -19.11 -5.80
N ALA A 15 -21.16 -18.92 -6.11
CA ALA A 15 -20.09 -19.16 -5.15
C ALA A 15 -20.23 -18.27 -3.90
N CYS A 16 -20.63 -17.01 -4.07
CA CYS A 16 -20.90 -16.10 -2.97
C CYS A 16 -22.17 -16.46 -2.15
N ASP A 17 -23.19 -17.05 -2.79
CA ASP A 17 -24.40 -17.55 -2.12
C ASP A 17 -24.08 -18.84 -1.34
N ASP A 18 -23.21 -19.69 -1.88
CA ASP A 18 -22.70 -20.92 -1.27
C ASP A 18 -21.59 -20.67 -0.22
N LEU A 19 -21.25 -19.39 0.04
CA LEU A 19 -20.16 -18.94 0.94
C LEU A 19 -18.75 -19.44 0.57
N ASP A 20 -18.56 -19.93 -0.67
CA ASP A 20 -17.26 -20.29 -1.23
C ASP A 20 -16.54 -19.04 -1.78
N PHE A 21 -16.06 -18.22 -0.84
CA PHE A 21 -15.36 -16.98 -1.18
C PHE A 21 -13.98 -17.21 -1.81
N VAL A 22 -13.38 -18.39 -1.61
CA VAL A 22 -12.10 -18.74 -2.22
C VAL A 22 -12.27 -18.89 -3.73
N SER A 23 -13.24 -19.69 -4.16
CA SER A 23 -13.55 -19.83 -5.59
C SER A 23 -14.06 -18.53 -6.20
N ALA A 24 -14.91 -17.78 -5.46
CA ALA A 24 -15.41 -16.48 -5.93
C ALA A 24 -14.27 -15.49 -6.18
N ARG A 25 -13.26 -15.43 -5.30
CA ARG A 25 -12.09 -14.55 -5.42
C ARG A 25 -11.29 -14.87 -6.68
N VAL A 26 -10.97 -16.14 -6.93
CA VAL A 26 -10.22 -16.56 -8.12
C VAL A 26 -10.95 -16.19 -9.42
N LEU A 27 -12.27 -16.41 -9.46
CA LEU A 27 -13.10 -16.06 -10.62
C LEU A 27 -13.13 -14.55 -10.86
N ILE A 28 -13.20 -13.76 -9.79
CA ILE A 28 -13.18 -12.30 -9.84
C ILE A 28 -11.82 -11.79 -10.31
N GLU A 29 -10.72 -12.22 -9.69
CA GLU A 29 -9.36 -11.77 -10.03
C GLU A 29 -9.03 -12.03 -11.50
N THR A 30 -9.38 -13.23 -12.00
CA THR A 30 -9.15 -13.62 -13.40
C THR A 30 -9.93 -12.74 -14.40
N ASN A 31 -11.02 -12.10 -13.98
CA ASN A 31 -11.92 -11.34 -14.84
C ASN A 31 -12.18 -9.91 -14.34
N LEU A 32 -11.28 -9.38 -13.50
CA LEU A 32 -11.53 -8.18 -12.70
C LEU A 32 -11.84 -6.96 -13.56
N LEU A 33 -11.11 -6.78 -14.68
CA LEU A 33 -11.32 -5.66 -15.60
C LEU A 33 -12.77 -5.59 -16.07
N LYS A 34 -13.34 -6.71 -16.51
CA LYS A 34 -14.72 -6.77 -17.02
C LYS A 34 -15.74 -6.68 -15.89
N LEU A 35 -15.51 -7.37 -14.78
CA LEU A 35 -16.45 -7.39 -13.65
C LEU A 35 -16.51 -6.05 -12.89
N SER A 36 -15.45 -5.25 -12.98
CA SER A 36 -15.40 -3.90 -12.40
C SER A 36 -16.17 -2.86 -13.23
N GLU A 37 -16.50 -3.15 -14.50
CA GLU A 37 -17.33 -2.27 -15.32
C GLU A 37 -18.73 -2.12 -14.74
N ALA A 38 -19.25 -0.89 -14.68
CA ALA A 38 -20.52 -0.58 -14.02
C ALA A 38 -21.70 -1.45 -14.49
N LYS A 39 -21.77 -1.82 -15.77
CA LYS A 39 -22.81 -2.70 -16.33
C LYS A 39 -22.77 -4.12 -15.76
N HIS A 40 -21.59 -4.67 -15.50
CA HIS A 40 -21.39 -6.04 -15.04
C HIS A 40 -21.40 -6.09 -13.51
N TYR A 41 -20.78 -5.10 -12.87
CA TYR A 41 -20.74 -4.95 -11.43
C TYR A 41 -22.15 -4.91 -10.79
N ARG A 42 -23.12 -4.25 -11.45
CA ARG A 42 -24.51 -4.17 -10.98
C ARG A 42 -25.26 -5.50 -10.99
N LEU A 43 -24.81 -6.47 -11.79
CA LEU A 43 -25.43 -7.79 -11.92
C LEU A 43 -24.92 -8.79 -10.86
N LEU A 44 -23.89 -8.41 -10.10
CA LEU A 44 -23.38 -9.20 -8.99
C LEU A 44 -24.26 -9.03 -7.76
N ASN A 45 -24.36 -10.07 -6.92
CA ASN A 45 -25.03 -10.01 -5.63
C ASN A 45 -24.25 -9.13 -4.62
N SER A 46 -24.83 -8.89 -3.44
CA SER A 46 -24.22 -8.00 -2.44
C SER A 46 -22.80 -8.45 -2.06
N ASN A 47 -22.63 -9.75 -1.81
CA ASN A 47 -21.36 -10.36 -1.41
C ASN A 47 -20.30 -10.22 -2.50
N GLY A 48 -20.62 -10.53 -3.77
CA GLY A 48 -19.68 -10.41 -4.88
C GLY A 48 -19.21 -8.98 -5.13
N ARG A 49 -20.12 -8.00 -4.98
CA ARG A 49 -19.76 -6.57 -5.06
C ARG A 49 -18.82 -6.15 -3.94
N VAL A 50 -19.08 -6.59 -2.71
CA VAL A 50 -18.20 -6.35 -1.56
C VAL A 50 -16.83 -6.99 -1.80
N LEU A 51 -16.78 -8.24 -2.28
CA LEU A 51 -15.53 -8.94 -2.57
C LEU A 51 -14.69 -8.18 -3.60
N ILE A 52 -15.29 -7.69 -4.69
CA ILE A 52 -14.60 -6.85 -5.68
C ILE A 52 -14.01 -5.59 -5.05
N LYS A 53 -14.76 -4.91 -4.17
CA LYS A 53 -14.24 -3.72 -3.47
C LYS A 53 -13.01 -4.06 -2.62
N HIS A 54 -13.04 -5.19 -1.91
CA HIS A 54 -11.89 -5.65 -1.13
C HIS A 54 -10.70 -5.97 -2.01
N ILE A 55 -10.90 -6.72 -3.09
CA ILE A 55 -9.84 -7.07 -4.04
C ILE A 55 -9.22 -5.80 -4.64
N LEU A 56 -10.04 -4.82 -5.07
CA LEU A 56 -9.53 -3.55 -5.59
C LEU A 56 -8.80 -2.72 -4.52
N ALA A 57 -9.25 -2.76 -3.27
CA ALA A 57 -8.57 -2.09 -2.17
C ALA A 57 -7.22 -2.76 -1.84
N ASP A 58 -7.15 -4.09 -1.91
CA ASP A 58 -5.93 -4.86 -1.73
C ASP A 58 -4.96 -4.65 -2.90
N SER A 59 -5.45 -4.66 -4.15
CA SER A 59 -4.64 -4.30 -5.32
C SER A 59 -4.13 -2.87 -5.24
N LYS A 60 -4.91 -1.92 -4.69
CA LYS A 60 -4.43 -0.56 -4.42
C LYS A 60 -3.43 -0.50 -3.28
N LYS A 61 -3.52 -1.39 -2.28
CA LYS A 61 -2.48 -1.53 -1.25
C LYS A 61 -1.18 -2.07 -1.84
N GLU A 62 -1.27 -3.02 -2.77
CA GLU A 62 -0.13 -3.55 -3.51
C GLU A 62 0.42 -2.58 -4.57
N GLU A 63 -0.40 -1.77 -5.23
CA GLU A 63 0.05 -0.66 -6.09
C GLU A 63 0.57 0.53 -5.27
N SER A 64 0.12 0.67 -4.02
CA SER A 64 0.81 1.47 -2.99
C SER A 64 1.99 0.72 -2.36
N THR A 65 2.57 -0.27 -3.06
CA THR A 65 4.01 -0.47 -3.01
C THR A 65 4.66 0.80 -3.54
N ASN A 66 4.75 1.74 -2.62
CA ASN A 66 5.36 3.04 -2.70
C ASN A 66 6.86 2.84 -2.96
N LYS A 67 7.27 2.19 -4.06
CA LYS A 67 8.69 1.89 -4.29
C LYS A 67 9.46 3.19 -4.19
N LEU A 68 10.46 3.22 -3.32
CA LEU A 68 11.29 4.40 -3.12
C LEU A 68 11.77 4.88 -4.48
N THR A 69 11.39 6.10 -4.82
CA THR A 69 11.85 6.73 -6.04
C THR A 69 13.32 7.06 -5.89
N ARG A 70 14.00 7.32 -7.00
CA ARG A 70 15.39 7.79 -6.97
C ARG A 70 15.54 9.06 -6.12
N ASN A 71 14.54 9.94 -6.14
CA ASN A 71 14.53 11.17 -5.34
C ASN A 71 14.38 10.88 -3.84
N ASP A 72 13.57 9.88 -3.48
CA ASP A 72 13.43 9.44 -2.09
C ASP A 72 14.77 8.91 -1.56
N LEU A 73 15.43 8.04 -2.33
CA LEU A 73 16.75 7.51 -1.97
C LEU A 73 17.81 8.61 -1.82
N LEU A 74 17.80 9.61 -2.71
CA LEU A 74 18.68 10.77 -2.59
C LEU A 74 18.37 11.61 -1.35
N THR A 75 17.10 11.74 -1.00
CA THR A 75 16.66 12.48 0.19
C THR A 75 17.10 11.75 1.46
N ILE A 76 16.90 10.43 1.53
CA ILE A 76 17.36 9.58 2.64
C ILE A 76 18.88 9.66 2.80
N LYS A 77 19.62 9.61 1.68
CA LYS A 77 21.08 9.77 1.70
C LYS A 77 21.51 11.12 2.31
N ARG A 78 20.87 12.22 1.91
CA ARG A 78 21.14 13.56 2.48
C ARG A 78 20.80 13.63 3.96
N ILE A 79 19.69 13.01 4.38
CA ILE A 79 19.32 12.94 5.80
C ILE A 79 20.41 12.22 6.60
N ASN A 80 20.90 11.08 6.13
CA ASN A 80 22.01 10.37 6.75
C ASN A 80 23.28 11.25 6.84
N GLU A 81 23.62 11.94 5.76
CA GLU A 81 24.78 12.84 5.72
C GLU A 81 24.64 14.01 6.72
N TYR A 82 23.47 14.65 6.79
CA TYR A 82 23.22 15.74 7.74
C TYR A 82 23.23 15.26 9.19
N CYS A 83 22.73 14.06 9.47
CA CYS A 83 22.77 13.49 10.82
C CYS A 83 24.20 13.17 11.26
N SER A 84 25.00 12.52 10.41
CA SER A 84 26.40 12.21 10.74
C SER A 84 27.28 13.46 10.86
N ASN A 85 26.98 14.52 10.10
CA ASN A 85 27.68 15.80 10.21
C ASN A 85 27.06 16.75 11.24
N PHE A 86 26.00 16.35 11.95
CA PHE A 86 25.27 17.18 12.91
C PHE A 86 24.73 18.51 12.32
N ASP A 87 24.43 18.56 11.02
CA ASP A 87 23.82 19.73 10.37
C ASP A 87 22.31 19.75 10.60
N ILE A 88 21.94 20.08 11.84
CA ILE A 88 20.53 20.12 12.29
C ILE A 88 19.71 21.15 11.50
N SER A 89 20.34 22.22 11.01
CA SER A 89 19.66 23.26 10.24
C SER A 89 19.18 22.73 8.90
N MET A 90 20.06 22.03 8.16
CA MET A 90 19.70 21.41 6.89
C MET A 90 18.75 20.23 7.09
N LEU A 91 18.96 19.43 8.12
CA LEU A 91 18.05 18.34 8.48
C LEU A 91 16.61 18.84 8.68
N LYS A 92 16.41 19.87 9.52
CA LYS A 92 15.09 20.47 9.77
C LYS A 92 14.44 20.99 8.49
N ARG A 93 15.21 21.61 7.60
CA ARG A 93 14.69 22.11 6.31
C ARG A 93 14.23 20.95 5.41
N THR A 94 15.02 19.90 5.32
CA THR A 94 14.69 18.71 4.51
C THR A 94 13.47 17.97 5.07
N LEU A 95 13.37 17.82 6.39
CA LEU A 95 12.24 17.13 7.02
C LEU A 95 10.90 17.81 6.78
N LYS A 96 10.84 19.14 6.63
CA LYS A 96 9.58 19.85 6.34
C LYS A 96 8.84 19.32 5.11
N SER A 97 9.56 18.82 4.10
CA SER A 97 9.00 18.29 2.86
C SER A 97 9.09 16.76 2.74
N SER A 98 9.73 16.09 3.70
CA SER A 98 10.00 14.64 3.65
C SER A 98 9.63 13.93 4.96
N PHE A 99 8.79 14.55 5.76
CA PHE A 99 8.34 14.00 7.04
C PHE A 99 7.63 12.66 6.86
N ASP A 100 6.70 12.58 5.90
CA ASP A 100 6.00 11.32 5.59
C ASP A 100 6.94 10.24 5.03
N LEU A 101 8.03 10.64 4.39
CA LEU A 101 9.01 9.71 3.83
C LEU A 101 9.77 8.98 4.95
N VAL A 102 10.24 9.70 5.97
CA VAL A 102 11.03 9.12 7.07
C VAL A 102 10.23 8.21 8.01
N GLN A 103 8.89 8.32 7.98
CA GLN A 103 7.99 7.49 8.77
C GLN A 103 7.68 6.13 8.14
N ARG A 104 8.11 5.89 6.90
CA ARG A 104 7.79 4.65 6.21
C ARG A 104 8.67 3.49 6.68
N ASP A 105 8.06 2.33 6.84
CA ASP A 105 8.73 1.11 7.29
C ASP A 105 9.87 0.68 6.36
N ASP A 106 9.77 0.95 5.06
CA ASP A 106 10.80 0.62 4.07
C ASP A 106 11.97 1.60 4.04
N VAL A 107 11.85 2.74 4.72
CA VAL A 107 12.91 3.75 4.88
C VAL A 107 13.74 3.53 6.13
N LEU A 108 13.15 3.01 7.20
CA LEU A 108 13.84 2.78 8.47
C LEU A 108 15.14 1.95 8.36
N PRO A 109 15.23 0.89 7.53
CA PRO A 109 16.47 0.14 7.32
C PRO A 109 17.55 0.93 6.57
N LEU A 110 17.18 1.97 5.83
CA LEU A 110 18.08 2.79 5.01
C LEU A 110 18.67 3.98 5.79
N LEU A 111 18.12 4.26 6.97
CA LEU A 111 18.66 5.25 7.90
C LEU A 111 19.88 4.68 8.63
N ASN A 112 20.93 5.49 8.74
CA ASN A 112 22.09 5.15 9.57
C ASN A 112 21.77 5.32 11.06
N THR A 113 22.68 4.88 11.93
CA THR A 113 22.48 4.92 13.39
C THR A 113 22.23 6.34 13.89
N ASP A 114 23.02 7.31 13.43
CA ASP A 114 22.88 8.72 13.85
C ASP A 114 21.51 9.27 13.47
N ALA A 115 21.05 9.00 12.25
CA ALA A 115 19.74 9.45 11.76
C ALA A 115 18.60 8.82 12.55
N LYS A 116 18.68 7.52 12.88
CA LYS A 116 17.66 6.88 13.73
C LYS A 116 17.54 7.56 15.09
N ILE A 117 18.67 7.79 15.75
CA ILE A 117 18.71 8.42 17.08
C ILE A 117 18.18 9.86 17.00
N ILE A 118 18.69 10.67 16.07
CA ILE A 118 18.34 12.08 15.98
C ILE A 118 16.87 12.27 15.57
N LEU A 119 16.40 11.52 14.58
CA LEU A 119 15.01 11.62 14.12
C LEU A 119 14.02 11.14 15.19
N ASP A 120 14.37 10.10 15.95
CA ASP A 120 13.57 9.64 17.07
C ASP A 120 13.47 10.70 18.17
N ASN A 121 14.61 11.27 18.59
CA ASN A 121 14.64 12.37 19.56
C ASN A 121 13.88 13.63 19.08
N MET A 122 13.76 13.83 17.77
CA MET A 122 12.96 14.90 17.18
C MET A 122 11.47 14.56 17.07
N GLY A 123 11.05 13.34 17.40
CA GLY A 123 9.68 12.85 17.22
C GLY A 123 9.28 12.64 15.76
N ALA A 124 10.26 12.53 14.86
CA ALA A 124 10.02 12.35 13.43
C ALA A 124 9.76 10.88 13.04
N LEU A 125 10.20 9.93 13.88
CA LEU A 125 9.89 8.51 13.72
C LEU A 125 8.68 8.16 14.59
N LEU A 126 7.58 7.74 13.97
CA LEU A 126 6.43 7.20 14.71
C LEU A 126 6.75 5.77 15.16
N GLY A 127 6.77 5.52 16.48
CA GLY A 127 6.76 4.14 17.02
C GLY A 127 8.08 3.58 17.53
N VAL A 128 9.14 4.35 17.73
CA VAL A 128 10.37 3.82 18.38
C VAL A 128 10.18 3.62 19.90
N HIS A 129 9.14 4.23 20.49
CA HIS A 129 8.78 4.12 21.92
C HIS A 129 7.68 3.07 22.21
N GLN A 130 7.85 1.83 21.75
CA GLN A 130 6.96 0.71 22.13
C GLN A 130 7.68 -0.52 22.70
N LEU A 131 8.95 -0.40 23.11
CA LEU A 131 9.63 -1.46 23.86
C LEU A 131 10.55 -0.88 24.94
N GLN A 132 9.98 -0.60 26.11
CA GLN A 132 10.63 -0.76 27.41
C GLN A 132 9.58 -0.90 28.51
#